data_AF-A0A933K0Z5-F1
#
_entry.id   AF-A0A933K0Z5-F1
#
_cell.length_a   1.000
_cell.length_b   1.000
_cell.length_c   1.000
_cell.angle_alpha   90.00
_cell.angle_beta   90.00
_cell.angle_gamma   90.00
#
_symmetry.space_group_name_H-M   'P 1'
#
loop_
_entity.id
_entity.type
_entity.pdbx_description
1 polymer ?
#
loop_
_entity_poly.entity_id
_entity_poly.type
_entity_poly.pdbx_seq_one_letter_code
_entity_poly.pdbx_strand_id
1 'polypeptide(L)'
;MEQRLITMTHKELSRYEIIQSLVAGQINGTEAAKQIGLTIRQVKNIKAGVIQEGARGVIHKNRGRESNRRTSEEKIKTIEKIVKEKYYDFGPTFAVEKLEENHQITISDESLRQLMVRWGLRKIKPRKQPKKMRFWRPRMDNYGEMQQFDGSYHH
;
A
#
# COMPACT_ATOMS: atom_id res chain seq x y z
N MET A 1 -3.15 -19.69 -31.36
CA MET A 1 -2.93 -18.31 -30.86
C MET A 1 -2.98 -18.36 -29.34
N GLU A 2 -1.87 -18.08 -28.65
CA GLU A 2 -1.86 -18.05 -27.19
C GLU A 2 -2.75 -16.91 -26.66
N GLN A 3 -3.73 -17.26 -25.82
CA GLN A 3 -4.55 -16.27 -25.12
C GLN A 3 -3.71 -15.65 -24.02
N ARG A 4 -3.19 -14.44 -24.26
CA ARG A 4 -2.41 -13.72 -23.26
C ARG A 4 -3.34 -12.92 -22.35
N LEU A 5 -3.47 -13.34 -21.10
CA LEU A 5 -4.30 -12.65 -20.11
C LEU A 5 -3.74 -11.24 -19.83
N ILE A 6 -4.62 -10.25 -19.82
CA ILE A 6 -4.30 -8.85 -19.51
C ILE A 6 -5.04 -8.48 -18.23
N THR A 7 -4.29 -8.25 -17.15
CA THR A 7 -4.86 -7.84 -15.86
C THR A 7 -4.95 -6.32 -15.80
N MET A 8 -6.18 -5.81 -15.65
CA MET A 8 -6.45 -4.38 -15.51
C MET A 8 -7.52 -4.14 -14.44
N THR A 9 -7.53 -2.96 -13.86
CA THR A 9 -8.59 -2.49 -12.96
C THR A 9 -9.83 -2.10 -13.75
N HIS A 10 -11.01 -2.11 -13.13
CA HIS A 10 -12.25 -1.61 -13.77
C HIS A 10 -12.10 -0.17 -14.31
N LYS A 11 -11.32 0.66 -13.62
CA LYS A 11 -11.02 2.03 -14.06
C LYS A 11 -10.17 2.07 -15.34
N GLU A 12 -9.19 1.18 -15.45
CA GLU A 12 -8.37 1.03 -16.67
C GLU A 12 -9.22 0.47 -17.82
N LEU A 13 -10.14 -0.47 -17.55
CA LEU A 13 -11.07 -1.00 -18.56
C LEU A 13 -12.02 0.07 -19.11
N SER A 14 -12.71 0.81 -18.23
CA SER A 14 -13.60 1.91 -18.64
C SER A 14 -12.85 2.99 -19.43
N ARG A 15 -11.61 3.30 -19.04
CA ARG A 15 -10.75 4.21 -19.82
C ARG A 15 -10.45 3.68 -21.21
N TYR A 16 -10.20 2.38 -21.34
CA TYR A 16 -9.93 1.76 -22.63
C TYR A 16 -11.13 1.89 -23.58
N GLU A 17 -12.34 1.63 -23.08
CA GLU A 17 -13.59 1.80 -23.86
C GLU A 17 -13.78 3.23 -24.35
N ILE A 18 -13.62 4.23 -23.46
CA ILE A 18 -13.74 5.64 -23.84
C ILE A 18 -12.67 6.03 -24.87
N ILE A 19 -11.45 5.54 -24.72
CA ILE A 19 -10.37 5.79 -25.68
C ILE A 19 -10.64 5.09 -27.02
N GLN A 20 -11.26 3.91 -27.04
CA GLN A 20 -11.71 3.27 -28.28
C GLN A 20 -12.73 4.15 -29.01
N SER A 21 -13.74 4.70 -28.32
CA SER A 21 -14.69 5.65 -28.91
C SER A 21 -14.01 6.91 -29.46
N LEU A 22 -12.97 7.41 -28.77
CA LEU A 22 -12.15 8.54 -29.23
C LEU A 22 -11.25 8.19 -30.44
N VAL A 23 -10.83 6.93 -30.57
CA VAL A 23 -10.09 6.44 -31.75
C VAL A 23 -11.03 6.26 -32.93
N ALA A 24 -12.24 5.75 -32.69
CA ALA A 24 -13.30 5.59 -33.68
C ALA A 24 -13.93 6.92 -34.13
N GLY A 25 -13.58 8.05 -33.50
CA GLY A 25 -14.09 9.38 -33.85
C GLY A 25 -15.52 9.66 -33.38
N GLN A 26 -16.06 8.83 -32.48
CA GLN A 26 -17.42 8.99 -31.95
C GLN A 26 -17.54 10.10 -30.90
N ILE A 27 -16.43 10.41 -30.22
CA ILE A 27 -16.35 11.46 -29.20
C ILE A 27 -15.12 12.35 -29.46
N ASN A 28 -15.16 13.59 -28.97
CA ASN A 28 -14.03 14.50 -29.06
C ASN A 28 -13.07 14.35 -27.86
N GLY A 29 -11.85 14.88 -27.99
CA GLY A 29 -10.83 14.77 -26.94
C GLY A 29 -11.20 15.49 -25.64
N THR A 30 -12.02 16.54 -25.71
CA THR A 30 -12.51 17.29 -24.55
C THR A 30 -13.57 16.52 -23.76
N GLU A 31 -14.46 15.80 -24.42
CA GLU A 31 -15.45 14.91 -23.83
C GLU A 31 -14.77 13.70 -23.18
N ALA A 32 -13.84 13.07 -23.89
CA ALA A 32 -13.05 11.97 -23.34
C ALA A 32 -12.31 12.39 -22.06
N ALA A 33 -11.72 13.60 -22.06
CA ALA A 33 -11.06 14.16 -20.88
C ALA A 33 -12.02 14.34 -19.68
N LYS A 34 -13.23 14.85 -19.93
CA LYS A 34 -14.28 15.00 -18.91
C LYS A 34 -14.74 13.66 -18.34
N GLN A 35 -15.02 12.68 -19.21
CA GLN A 35 -15.48 11.35 -18.78
C GLN A 35 -14.42 10.60 -17.97
N ILE A 36 -13.15 10.69 -18.39
CA ILE A 36 -12.04 9.99 -17.73
C ILE A 36 -11.55 10.73 -16.47
N GLY A 37 -11.85 12.03 -16.35
CA GLY A 37 -11.36 12.89 -15.27
C GLY A 37 -9.84 13.14 -15.37
N LEU A 38 -9.32 13.30 -16.60
CA LEU A 38 -7.90 13.56 -16.86
C LEU A 38 -7.74 14.77 -17.78
N THR A 39 -6.52 15.31 -17.82
CA THR A 39 -6.21 16.40 -18.74
C THR A 39 -6.20 15.90 -20.19
N ILE A 40 -6.49 16.80 -21.14
CA ILE A 40 -6.49 16.49 -22.59
C ILE A 40 -5.14 15.91 -23.03
N ARG A 41 -4.03 16.40 -22.45
CA ARG A 41 -2.68 15.88 -22.74
C ARG A 41 -2.54 14.41 -22.33
N GLN A 42 -3.05 14.03 -21.15
CA GLN A 42 -3.03 12.64 -20.70
C GLN A 42 -3.92 11.76 -21.58
N VAL A 43 -5.09 12.24 -22.00
CA VAL A 43 -5.96 11.53 -22.94
C VAL A 43 -5.23 11.27 -24.26
N LYS A 44 -4.53 12.26 -24.82
CA LYS A 44 -3.71 12.08 -26.03
C LYS A 44 -2.60 11.04 -25.84
N ASN A 45 -1.91 11.07 -24.70
CA ASN A 45 -0.86 10.08 -24.40
C ASN A 45 -1.44 8.65 -24.30
N ILE A 46 -2.59 8.49 -23.64
CA ILE A 46 -3.26 7.19 -23.54
C ILE A 46 -3.74 6.73 -24.93
N LYS A 47 -4.32 7.63 -25.73
CA LYS A 47 -4.71 7.33 -27.12
C LYS A 47 -3.52 6.82 -27.94
N ALA A 48 -2.36 7.49 -27.86
CA ALA A 48 -1.15 7.05 -28.54
C ALA A 48 -0.70 5.65 -28.05
N GLY A 49 -0.72 5.41 -26.74
CA GLY A 49 -0.40 4.10 -26.17
C GLY A 49 -1.37 3.00 -26.62
N VAL A 50 -2.67 3.30 -26.72
CA VAL A 50 -3.69 2.36 -27.20
C VAL A 50 -3.51 2.03 -28.68
N ILE A 51 -3.13 3.01 -29.50
CA ILE A 51 -2.85 2.77 -30.93
C ILE A 51 -1.64 1.84 -31.10
N GLN A 52 -0.62 1.97 -30.25
CA GLN A 52 0.61 1.17 -30.35
C GLN A 52 0.50 -0.22 -29.69
N GLU A 53 -0.13 -0.30 -28.51
CA GLU A 53 -0.07 -1.48 -27.64
C GLU A 53 -1.47 -2.08 -27.34
N GLY A 54 -2.53 -1.52 -27.93
CA GLY A 54 -3.91 -1.95 -27.68
C GLY A 54 -4.34 -1.71 -26.23
N ALA A 55 -5.05 -2.69 -25.63
CA ALA A 55 -5.51 -2.61 -24.25
C ALA A 55 -4.38 -2.41 -23.21
N ARG A 56 -3.14 -2.81 -23.55
CA ARG A 56 -1.97 -2.61 -22.67
C ARG A 56 -1.58 -1.16 -22.51
N GLY A 57 -1.86 -0.32 -23.52
CA GLY A 57 -1.51 1.10 -23.50
C GLY A 57 -2.21 1.90 -22.40
N VAL A 58 -3.31 1.39 -21.84
CA VAL A 58 -4.04 2.02 -20.72
C VAL A 58 -3.52 1.59 -19.36
N ILE A 59 -2.80 0.48 -19.30
CA ILE A 59 -2.31 -0.09 -18.04
C ILE A 59 -1.15 0.74 -17.52
N HIS A 60 -1.13 0.98 -16.21
CA HIS A 60 -0.02 1.68 -15.58
C HIS A 60 1.31 0.95 -15.83
N LYS A 61 2.30 1.63 -16.43
CA LYS A 61 3.58 1.01 -16.84
C LYS A 61 4.44 0.46 -15.69
N ASN A 62 4.23 0.95 -14.45
CA ASN A 62 4.90 0.38 -13.26
C ASN A 62 4.18 -0.85 -12.69
N ARG A 63 3.03 -1.26 -13.25
CA ARG A 63 2.31 -2.44 -12.75
C ARG A 63 3.17 -3.68 -12.95
N GLY A 64 3.45 -4.39 -11.87
CA GLY A 64 4.32 -5.57 -11.87
C GLY A 64 5.82 -5.26 -11.96
N ARG A 65 6.22 -3.98 -12.04
CA ARG A 65 7.64 -3.60 -12.05
C ARG A 65 8.14 -3.50 -10.61
N GLU A 66 9.29 -4.10 -10.36
CA GLU A 66 9.95 -4.02 -9.06
C GLU A 66 10.58 -2.64 -8.84
N SER A 67 10.64 -2.21 -7.58
CA SER A 67 11.28 -0.95 -7.21
C SER A 67 12.80 -1.07 -7.34
N ASN A 68 13.45 -0.07 -7.93
CA ASN A 68 14.92 0.01 -7.97
C ASN A 68 15.55 0.11 -6.57
N ARG A 69 14.79 0.50 -5.54
CA ARG A 69 15.23 0.57 -4.14
C ARG A 69 15.01 -0.73 -3.37
N ARG A 70 14.47 -1.77 -4.03
CA ARG A 70 14.22 -3.07 -3.41
C ARG A 70 15.56 -3.69 -2.98
N THR A 71 15.61 -4.23 -1.76
CA THR A 71 16.75 -5.03 -1.31
C THR A 71 16.92 -6.26 -2.20
N SER A 72 18.16 -6.55 -2.63
CA SER A 72 18.44 -7.69 -3.49
C SER A 72 17.94 -9.00 -2.85
N GLU A 73 17.43 -9.91 -3.67
CA GLU A 73 16.90 -11.18 -3.18
C GLU A 73 17.97 -12.03 -2.48
N GLU A 74 19.20 -11.94 -2.95
CA GLU A 74 20.37 -12.57 -2.32
C GLU A 74 20.57 -12.06 -0.88
N LYS A 75 20.57 -10.74 -0.69
CA LYS A 75 20.70 -10.13 0.63
C LYS A 75 19.55 -10.53 1.54
N ILE A 76 18.32 -10.59 1.01
CA ILE A 76 17.13 -11.05 1.76
C ILE A 76 17.30 -12.49 2.22
N LYS A 77 17.77 -13.40 1.35
CA LYS A 77 18.01 -14.81 1.69
C LYS A 77 19.09 -14.96 2.77
N THR A 78 20.17 -14.20 2.69
CA THR A 78 21.24 -14.20 3.70
C THR A 78 20.70 -13.76 5.07
N ILE A 79 19.93 -12.66 5.09
CA ILE A 79 19.29 -12.17 6.32
C ILE A 79 18.31 -13.22 6.87
N GLU A 80 17.50 -13.83 6.01
CA GLU A 80 16.54 -14.87 6.41
C GLU A 80 17.21 -16.01 7.16
N LYS A 81 18.32 -16.52 6.62
CA LYS A 81 19.07 -17.61 7.23
C LYS A 81 19.59 -17.22 8.60
N ILE A 82 20.29 -16.08 8.70
CA ILE A 82 20.87 -15.61 9.96
C ILE A 82 19.79 -15.39 11.03
N VAL A 83 18.68 -14.74 10.65
CA VAL A 83 17.60 -14.43 11.60
C VAL A 83 16.91 -15.71 12.08
N LYS A 84 16.66 -16.68 11.19
CA LYS A 84 16.06 -17.96 11.58
C LYS A 84 16.99 -18.80 12.47
N GLU A 85 18.30 -18.78 12.22
CA GLU A 85 19.26 -19.59 12.96
C GLU A 85 19.64 -18.97 14.31
N LYS A 86 19.86 -17.65 14.35
CA LYS A 86 20.48 -16.97 15.52
C LYS A 86 19.56 -16.02 16.27
N TYR A 87 18.52 -15.48 15.64
CA TYR A 87 17.71 -14.37 16.18
C TYR A 87 16.20 -14.62 16.04
N TYR A 88 15.77 -15.88 16.13
CA TYR A 88 14.39 -16.29 15.83
C TYR A 88 13.36 -15.72 16.81
N ASP A 89 13.78 -15.43 18.04
CA ASP A 89 12.99 -14.90 19.16
C ASP A 89 13.13 -13.38 19.33
N PHE A 90 13.99 -12.73 18.54
CA PHE A 90 14.27 -11.30 18.70
C PHE A 90 13.17 -10.42 18.10
N GLY A 91 12.99 -9.23 18.69
CA GLY A 91 12.24 -8.16 18.03
C GLY A 91 13.00 -7.61 16.82
N PRO A 92 12.33 -6.99 15.83
CA PRO A 92 12.98 -6.49 14.61
C PRO A 92 14.01 -5.41 14.90
N THR A 93 13.78 -4.53 15.87
CA THR A 93 14.75 -3.48 16.26
C THR A 93 16.04 -4.11 16.76
N PHE A 94 15.93 -5.04 17.73
CA PHE A 94 17.09 -5.72 18.28
C PHE A 94 17.78 -6.64 17.26
N ALA A 95 17.02 -7.29 16.37
CA ALA A 95 17.56 -8.08 15.29
C ALA A 95 18.34 -7.22 14.28
N VAL A 96 17.90 -5.99 13.98
CA VAL A 96 18.67 -5.05 13.15
C VAL A 96 19.99 -4.70 13.82
N GLU A 97 19.98 -4.32 15.09
CA GLU A 97 21.20 -4.01 15.85
C GLU A 97 22.21 -5.17 15.77
N LYS A 98 21.74 -6.42 15.97
CA LYS A 98 22.61 -7.61 15.90
C LYS A 98 23.01 -8.04 14.50
N LEU A 99 22.27 -7.65 13.47
CA LEU A 99 22.67 -7.83 12.07
C LEU A 99 23.77 -6.83 11.69
N GLU A 100 23.69 -5.61 12.19
CA GLU A 100 24.71 -4.58 11.97
C GLU A 100 26.00 -4.91 12.73
N GLU A 101 25.91 -5.17 14.04
CA GLU A 101 27.08 -5.46 14.90
C GLU A 101 27.85 -6.72 14.46
N ASN A 102 27.14 -7.84 14.27
CA ASN A 102 27.80 -9.14 14.11
C ASN A 102 28.00 -9.56 12.65
N HIS A 103 27.23 -8.99 11.71
CA HIS A 103 27.23 -9.41 10.30
C HIS A 103 27.47 -8.25 9.32
N GLN A 104 27.63 -7.01 9.81
CA GLN A 104 27.77 -5.79 8.99
C GLN A 104 26.65 -5.61 7.95
N ILE A 105 25.44 -6.07 8.26
CA ILE A 105 24.28 -5.97 7.38
C ILE A 105 23.39 -4.81 7.84
N THR A 106 23.43 -3.71 7.10
CA THR A 106 22.51 -2.58 7.33
C THR A 106 21.18 -2.81 6.60
N ILE A 107 20.08 -2.72 7.35
CA ILE A 107 18.69 -2.76 6.87
C ILE A 107 17.82 -1.94 7.82
N SER A 108 16.76 -1.29 7.31
CA SER A 108 15.83 -0.59 8.21
C SER A 108 15.01 -1.58 9.04
N ASP A 109 14.68 -1.19 10.26
CA ASP A 109 13.84 -1.94 11.20
C ASP A 109 12.48 -2.32 10.59
N GLU A 110 11.84 -1.39 9.87
CA GLU A 110 10.56 -1.61 9.21
C GLU A 110 10.69 -2.62 8.06
N SER A 111 11.78 -2.59 7.29
CA SER A 111 12.03 -3.57 6.23
C SER A 111 12.23 -4.96 6.82
N LEU A 112 13.05 -5.07 7.87
CA LEU A 112 13.24 -6.34 8.57
C LEU A 112 11.95 -6.85 9.19
N ARG A 113 11.15 -5.97 9.80
CA ARG A 113 9.83 -6.32 10.36
C ARG A 113 8.92 -6.92 9.29
N GLN A 114 8.82 -6.32 8.10
CA GLN A 114 8.01 -6.85 7.00
C GLN A 114 8.52 -8.22 6.53
N LEU A 115 9.84 -8.38 6.43
CA LEU A 115 10.46 -9.66 6.08
C LEU A 115 10.17 -10.74 7.13
N MET A 116 10.33 -10.45 8.43
CA MET A 116 10.00 -11.37 9.51
C MET A 116 8.53 -11.80 9.52
N VAL A 117 7.62 -10.89 9.15
CA VAL A 117 6.21 -11.24 8.95
C VAL A 117 6.04 -12.19 7.77
N ARG A 118 6.68 -11.88 6.63
CA ARG A 118 6.65 -12.73 5.42
C ARG A 118 7.19 -14.13 5.69
N TRP A 119 8.22 -14.25 6.54
CA TRP A 119 8.82 -15.53 6.94
C TRP A 119 8.05 -16.26 8.05
N GLY A 120 6.97 -15.68 8.57
CA GLY A 120 6.17 -16.26 9.64
C GLY A 120 6.79 -16.17 11.04
N LEU A 121 7.93 -15.51 11.20
CA LEU A 121 8.60 -15.32 12.50
C LEU A 121 7.85 -14.33 13.39
N ARG A 122 7.12 -13.39 12.80
CA ARG A 122 6.35 -12.39 13.57
C ARG A 122 4.94 -12.25 13.05
N LYS A 123 3.96 -12.34 13.95
CA LYS A 123 2.56 -12.07 13.63
C LYS A 123 2.30 -10.57 13.76
N ILE A 124 1.71 -9.97 12.73
CA ILE A 124 1.16 -8.61 12.85
C ILE A 124 -0.06 -8.71 13.76
N LYS A 125 0.04 -8.10 14.96
CA LYS A 125 -1.14 -7.94 15.79
C LYS A 125 -2.00 -6.85 15.16
N PRO A 126 -3.29 -7.12 14.89
CA PRO A 126 -4.18 -6.07 14.43
C PRO A 126 -4.20 -4.96 15.47
N ARG A 127 -4.32 -3.71 15.01
CA ARG A 127 -4.54 -2.58 15.91
C ARG A 127 -5.75 -2.91 16.78
N LYS A 128 -5.56 -2.97 18.09
CA LYS A 128 -6.67 -3.20 19.02
C LYS A 128 -7.65 -2.05 18.82
N GLN A 129 -8.80 -2.35 18.24
CA GLN A 129 -9.89 -1.40 18.21
C GLN A 129 -10.34 -1.16 19.65
N PRO A 130 -10.64 0.09 20.04
CA PRO A 130 -11.20 0.33 21.36
C PRO A 130 -12.50 -0.48 21.48
N LYS A 131 -12.57 -1.38 22.48
CA LYS A 131 -13.74 -2.23 22.71
C LYS A 131 -15.04 -1.43 22.88
N LYS A 132 -14.92 -0.17 23.31
CA LYS A 132 -15.98 0.83 23.34
C LYS A 132 -15.46 2.13 22.74
N MET A 133 -16.19 2.68 21.78
CA MET A 133 -15.94 4.03 21.30
C MET A 133 -16.25 4.99 22.46
N ARG A 134 -15.22 5.69 22.97
CA ARG A 134 -15.40 6.71 23.99
C ARG A 134 -15.87 7.98 23.29
N PHE A 135 -17.08 8.42 23.62
CA PHE A 135 -17.58 9.71 23.20
C PHE A 135 -17.32 10.74 24.29
N TRP A 136 -17.11 11.98 23.89
CA TRP A 136 -17.24 13.09 24.82
C TRP A 136 -18.66 13.13 25.34
N ARG A 137 -18.82 13.26 26.66
CA ARG A 137 -20.11 13.57 27.25
C ARG A 137 -20.58 14.95 26.76
N PRO A 138 -21.88 15.15 26.47
CA PRO A 138 -22.41 16.49 26.20
C PRO A 138 -22.27 17.41 27.42
N ARG A 139 -22.12 18.72 27.19
CA ARG A 139 -22.21 19.72 28.26
C ARG A 139 -23.64 19.71 28.84
N MET A 140 -23.77 19.94 30.15
CA MET A 140 -25.09 20.19 30.74
C MET A 140 -25.51 21.63 30.46
N ASP A 141 -26.81 21.88 30.50
CA ASP A 141 -27.38 23.16 30.09
C ASP A 141 -27.14 24.25 31.14
N ASN A 142 -27.09 23.90 32.43
CA ASN A 142 -26.88 24.85 33.52
C ASN A 142 -25.69 24.52 34.43
N TYR A 143 -25.21 25.53 35.15
CA TYR A 143 -24.16 25.40 36.16
C TYR A 143 -24.66 24.56 37.35
N GLY A 144 -23.84 23.60 37.81
CA GLY A 144 -24.16 22.72 38.94
C GLY A 144 -24.82 21.39 38.58
N GLU A 145 -25.33 21.21 37.36
CA GLU A 145 -25.95 19.96 36.90
C GLU A 145 -24.93 18.84 36.61
N MET A 146 -23.64 19.19 36.52
CA MET A 146 -22.55 18.22 36.40
C MET A 146 -21.85 18.03 37.74
N GLN A 147 -22.16 16.93 38.42
CA GLN A 147 -21.42 16.48 39.59
C GLN A 147 -20.49 15.33 39.19
N GLN A 148 -19.19 15.50 39.43
CA GLN A 148 -18.19 14.46 39.25
C GLN A 148 -17.84 13.88 40.62
N PHE A 149 -18.08 12.60 40.80
CA PHE A 149 -17.62 11.87 41.97
C PHE A 149 -16.36 11.11 41.57
N ASP A 150 -15.23 11.50 42.13
CA ASP A 150 -13.98 10.77 42.02
C ASP A 150 -13.66 10.12 43.37
N GLY A 151 -13.26 8.86 43.33
CA GLY A 151 -13.01 8.05 44.52
C GLY A 151 -11.58 7.55 44.51
N SER A 152 -10.87 7.74 45.62
CA SER A 152 -9.54 7.20 45.83
C SER A 152 -9.60 5.95 46.71
N TYR A 153 -8.96 4.88 46.27
CA TYR A 153 -8.79 3.70 47.10
C TYR A 153 -7.90 4.07 48.31
N HIS A 154 -8.46 3.93 49.51
CA HIS A 154 -7.68 3.99 50.74
C HIS A 154 -7.31 2.55 51.12
N HIS A 155 -6.02 2.32 51.36
CA HIS A 155 -5.50 1.06 51.87
C HIS A 155 -5.43 1.09 53.39
#